data_AF-A0A1M5S5A5-F1
#
_entry.id   AF-A0A1M5S5A5-F1
#
_cell.length_a   1.000
_cell.length_b   1.000
_cell.length_c   1.000
_cell.angle_alpha   90.00
_cell.angle_beta   90.00
_cell.angle_gamma   90.00
#
_symmetry.space_group_name_H-M   'P 1'
#
loop_
_entity.id
_entity.type
_entity.pdbx_description
1 polymer ?
#
loop_
_entity_poly.entity_id
_entity_poly.type
_entity_poly.pdbx_seq_one_letter_code
_entity_poly.pdbx_strand_id
1 'polypeptide(L)'
;MILSLIDITKAKGESERAQAYWNAYHCQSKIISSDNKLYGNYCKNRFCTVCCAIRKAEIINKYYPVLKEWEKPYFVTLTTKAVKAKNLNKWIFGMNRAFNIIKNRCKKRYQRGTGIQLIGVKSLECNFNPQRKTYNPHFHIIVPNKVIADLLKKEWMLQWNQTGVIYTSPKAQHIREVENLERDLIETIKYGSKIFTEADLKKKGKKATTPLIYALALDNILCAMKGKRIFERFGFNLPKTSKKKPIKQLVINYEEFIFTSDATDWISTTTGKLLTGYTQTSQLNHLLNECINTETY
;
A
#
# COMPACT_ATOMS: atom_id res chain seq x y z
N MET A 1 -4.13 -10.25 -13.55
CA MET A 1 -4.65 -9.34 -12.48
C MET A 1 -5.13 -8.00 -13.04
N ILE A 2 -4.28 -7.14 -13.63
CA ILE A 2 -4.70 -5.81 -14.09
C ILE A 2 -5.78 -5.89 -15.18
N LEU A 3 -5.68 -6.84 -16.12
CA LEU A 3 -6.73 -7.12 -17.11
C LEU A 3 -8.09 -7.39 -16.46
N SER A 4 -8.12 -8.25 -15.44
CA SER A 4 -9.33 -8.52 -14.67
C SER A 4 -9.91 -7.27 -13.99
N LEU A 5 -9.06 -6.36 -13.49
CA LEU A 5 -9.51 -5.08 -12.95
C LEU A 5 -10.11 -4.17 -14.03
N ILE A 6 -9.55 -4.18 -15.25
CA ILE A 6 -10.09 -3.46 -16.41
C ILE A 6 -11.49 -3.97 -16.71
N ASP A 7 -11.67 -5.29 -16.82
CA ASP A 7 -12.97 -5.90 -17.13
C ASP A 7 -14.02 -5.57 -16.07
N ILE A 8 -13.66 -5.66 -14.79
CA ILE A 8 -14.51 -5.26 -13.67
C ILE A 8 -14.95 -3.81 -13.80
N THR A 9 -14.04 -2.88 -14.12
CA THR A 9 -14.40 -1.47 -14.27
C THR A 9 -15.23 -1.17 -15.50
N LYS A 10 -15.00 -1.87 -16.63
CA LYS A 10 -15.82 -1.75 -17.82
C LYS A 10 -17.25 -2.19 -17.52
N ALA A 11 -17.42 -3.34 -16.84
CA ALA A 11 -18.74 -3.82 -16.42
C ALA A 11 -19.46 -2.86 -15.46
N LYS A 12 -18.71 -2.09 -14.65
CA LYS A 12 -19.26 -1.05 -13.77
C LYS A 12 -19.50 0.30 -14.46
N GLY A 13 -19.14 0.48 -15.74
CA GLY A 13 -19.22 1.77 -16.44
C GLY A 13 -18.19 2.81 -15.98
N GLU A 14 -17.08 2.38 -15.38
CA GLU A 14 -16.11 3.24 -14.69
C GLU A 14 -14.89 3.54 -15.58
N SER A 15 -15.12 4.31 -16.65
CA SER A 15 -14.14 4.58 -17.72
C SER A 15 -12.84 5.21 -17.25
N GLU A 16 -12.89 6.20 -16.35
CA GLU A 16 -11.70 6.86 -15.78
C GLU A 16 -10.80 5.85 -15.02
N ARG A 17 -11.42 4.94 -14.26
CA ARG A 17 -10.70 3.91 -13.50
C ARG A 17 -10.15 2.82 -14.42
N ALA A 18 -10.91 2.43 -15.44
CA ALA A 18 -10.44 1.53 -16.49
C ALA A 18 -9.19 2.09 -17.19
N GLN A 19 -9.18 3.39 -17.53
CA GLN A 19 -8.01 4.04 -18.11
C GLN A 19 -6.81 4.03 -17.16
N ALA A 20 -7.02 4.27 -15.86
CA ALA A 20 -5.95 4.18 -14.88
C ALA A 20 -5.36 2.76 -14.79
N TYR A 21 -6.19 1.72 -14.92
CA TYR A 21 -5.73 0.33 -14.99
C TYR A 21 -4.97 0.04 -16.30
N TRP A 22 -5.42 0.53 -17.46
CA TRP A 22 -4.66 0.43 -18.72
C TRP A 22 -3.29 1.09 -18.62
N ASN A 23 -3.21 2.27 -18.02
CA ASN A 23 -1.93 2.95 -17.80
C ASN A 23 -0.98 2.09 -16.94
N ALA A 24 -1.51 1.34 -15.96
CA ALA A 24 -0.70 0.42 -15.17
C ALA A 24 -0.32 -0.86 -15.92
N TYR A 25 -1.19 -1.37 -16.79
CA TYR A 25 -0.90 -2.51 -17.66
C TYR A 25 0.27 -2.22 -18.60
N HIS A 26 0.30 -1.02 -19.20
CA HIS A 26 1.39 -0.58 -20.08
C HIS A 26 2.58 0.05 -19.35
N CYS A 27 2.64 -0.03 -18.02
CA CYS A 27 3.77 0.49 -17.28
C CYS A 27 5.04 -0.29 -17.65
N GLN A 28 6.10 0.41 -18.06
CA GLN A 28 7.33 -0.20 -18.58
C GLN A 28 7.15 -1.07 -19.84
N SER A 29 6.04 -0.97 -20.60
CA SER A 29 5.87 -1.81 -21.80
C SER A 29 6.88 -1.50 -22.92
N LYS A 30 7.51 -0.33 -22.87
CA LYS A 30 8.58 0.09 -23.77
C LYS A 30 9.76 0.59 -22.95
N ILE A 31 10.94 0.08 -23.28
CA ILE A 31 12.21 0.43 -22.66
C ILE A 31 13.19 0.88 -23.75
N ILE A 32 13.97 1.89 -23.44
CA ILE A 32 15.08 2.38 -24.26
C ILE A 32 16.37 2.08 -23.49
N SER A 33 17.33 1.44 -24.12
CA SER A 33 18.66 1.19 -23.58
C SER A 33 19.67 2.11 -24.26
N SER A 34 20.49 2.82 -23.48
CA SER A 34 21.62 3.62 -23.97
C SER A 34 22.66 3.76 -22.86
N ASP A 35 23.95 3.70 -23.21
CA ASP A 35 25.07 3.91 -22.28
C ASP A 35 24.93 3.11 -20.97
N ASN A 36 24.55 1.83 -21.08
CA ASN A 36 24.28 0.93 -19.95
C ASN A 36 23.18 1.42 -18.98
N LYS A 37 22.26 2.27 -19.44
CA LYS A 37 21.09 2.75 -18.71
C LYS A 37 19.82 2.35 -19.43
N LEU A 38 18.80 2.00 -18.64
CA LEU A 38 17.45 1.75 -19.12
C LEU A 38 16.55 2.94 -18.80
N TYR A 39 15.76 3.33 -19.78
CA TYR A 39 14.80 4.41 -19.71
C TYR A 39 13.43 3.85 -20.06
N GLY A 40 12.42 4.11 -19.23
CA GLY A 40 11.07 3.62 -19.45
C GLY A 40 10.03 4.53 -18.80
N ASN A 41 8.78 4.32 -19.16
CA ASN A 41 7.68 5.10 -18.60
C ASN A 41 7.08 4.44 -17.34
N TYR A 42 6.94 5.21 -16.27
CA TYR A 42 6.29 4.78 -15.03
C TYR A 42 4.90 5.39 -14.94
N CYS A 43 3.87 4.55 -14.84
CA CYS A 43 2.47 5.01 -14.75
C CYS A 43 2.17 5.76 -13.44
N LYS A 44 2.98 5.55 -12.40
CA LYS A 44 2.86 6.13 -11.05
C LYS A 44 1.54 5.83 -10.33
N ASN A 45 0.72 4.91 -10.85
CA ASN A 45 -0.50 4.47 -10.19
C ASN A 45 -0.22 3.68 -8.90
N ARG A 46 -1.16 3.70 -7.95
CA ARG A 46 -1.01 3.10 -6.60
C ARG A 46 -1.35 1.61 -6.52
N PHE A 47 -1.66 1.00 -7.66
CA PHE A 47 -1.93 -0.41 -7.84
C PHE A 47 -0.97 -1.07 -8.84
N CYS A 48 -0.03 -0.30 -9.41
CA CYS A 48 1.05 -0.84 -10.21
C CYS A 48 2.14 -1.36 -9.26
N THR A 49 2.42 -2.66 -9.31
CA THR A 49 3.39 -3.33 -8.43
C THR A 49 4.79 -2.71 -8.53
N VAL A 50 5.25 -2.40 -9.75
CA VAL A 50 6.54 -1.74 -10.01
C VAL A 50 6.59 -0.34 -9.38
N CYS A 51 5.63 0.53 -9.71
CA CYS A 51 5.59 1.90 -9.18
C CYS A 51 5.41 1.93 -7.66
N CYS A 52 4.66 0.97 -7.09
CA CYS A 52 4.50 0.82 -5.65
C CYS A 52 5.80 0.38 -4.98
N ALA A 53 6.56 -0.55 -5.57
CA ALA A 53 7.86 -0.96 -5.04
C ALA A 53 8.85 0.22 -5.00
N ILE A 54 8.92 1.00 -6.08
CA ILE A 54 9.76 2.21 -6.15
C ILE A 54 9.34 3.22 -5.09
N ARG A 55 8.04 3.55 -5.02
CA ARG A 55 7.53 4.51 -4.02
C ARG A 55 7.80 4.03 -2.59
N LYS A 56 7.73 2.72 -2.34
CA LYS A 56 8.03 2.13 -1.03
C LYS A 56 9.49 2.43 -0.66
N ALA A 57 10.42 2.11 -1.55
CA ALA A 57 11.85 2.36 -1.36
C ALA A 57 12.14 3.85 -1.14
N GLU A 58 11.53 4.74 -1.93
CA GLU A 58 11.66 6.19 -1.75
C GLU A 58 11.19 6.66 -0.36
N ILE A 59 10.06 6.16 0.13
CA ILE A 59 9.56 6.52 1.46
C ILE A 59 10.48 5.95 2.54
N ILE A 60 10.92 4.69 2.43
CA ILE A 60 11.87 4.09 3.38
C ILE A 60 13.12 4.96 3.46
N ASN A 61 13.79 5.19 2.34
CA ASN A 61 15.03 5.99 2.28
C ASN A 61 14.85 7.40 2.83
N LYS A 62 13.67 7.99 2.64
CA LYS A 62 13.34 9.34 3.10
C LYS A 62 13.12 9.42 4.61
N TYR A 63 12.51 8.42 5.23
CA TYR A 63 12.12 8.46 6.64
C TYR A 63 13.07 7.68 7.55
N TYR A 64 13.72 6.64 7.05
CA TYR A 64 14.65 5.80 7.81
C TYR A 64 15.69 6.62 8.61
N PRO A 65 16.36 7.64 8.04
CA PRO A 65 17.38 8.40 8.77
C PRO A 65 16.85 9.17 9.98
N VAL A 66 15.57 9.51 10.03
CA VAL A 66 14.96 10.21 11.17
C VAL A 66 14.42 9.21 12.19
N LEU A 67 13.85 8.12 11.71
CA LEU A 67 13.24 7.11 12.58
C LEU A 67 14.29 6.25 13.31
N LYS A 68 15.49 6.07 12.73
CA LYS A 68 16.59 5.35 13.37
C LYS A 68 17.15 6.06 14.61
N GLU A 69 16.91 7.36 14.74
CA GLU A 69 17.32 8.16 15.90
C GLU A 69 16.32 8.04 17.06
N TRP A 70 15.20 7.36 16.87
CA TRP A 70 14.27 7.07 17.95
C TRP A 70 14.81 5.91 18.76
N GLU A 71 15.13 6.16 20.04
CA GLU A 71 15.76 5.19 20.93
C GLU A 71 14.97 3.88 21.05
N LYS A 72 13.64 3.96 21.21
CA LYS A 72 12.79 2.78 21.42
C LYS A 72 11.46 2.90 20.67
N PRO A 73 11.45 2.77 19.33
CA PRO A 73 10.25 2.97 18.53
C PRO A 73 9.25 1.83 18.71
N TYR A 74 7.97 2.16 18.54
CA TYR A 74 6.86 1.20 18.66
C TYR A 74 6.02 1.19 17.39
N PHE A 75 5.65 -0.02 16.98
CA PHE A 75 4.69 -0.28 15.92
C PHE A 75 3.29 -0.43 16.50
N VAL A 76 2.34 0.31 15.95
CA VAL A 76 0.94 0.33 16.38
C VAL A 76 0.04 0.02 15.19
N THR A 77 -0.84 -0.97 15.35
CA THR A 77 -1.95 -1.22 14.43
C THR A 77 -3.23 -0.70 15.03
N LEU A 78 -3.82 0.33 14.41
CA LEU A 78 -5.14 0.83 14.77
C LEU A 78 -6.21 0.32 13.80
N THR A 79 -7.23 -0.35 14.32
CA THR A 79 -8.29 -0.98 13.52
C THR A 79 -9.67 -0.70 14.12
N THR A 80 -10.71 -0.96 13.33
CA THR A 80 -12.10 -0.95 13.73
C THR A 80 -12.78 -2.22 13.22
N LYS A 81 -14.05 -2.44 13.61
CA LYS A 81 -14.85 -3.55 13.07
C LYS A 81 -14.79 -3.59 11.55
N ALA A 82 -14.50 -4.77 11.00
CA ALA A 82 -14.55 -5.03 9.57
C ALA A 82 -15.96 -4.82 9.01
N VAL A 83 -16.05 -4.41 7.74
CA VAL A 83 -17.31 -3.99 7.11
C VAL A 83 -17.52 -4.62 5.74
N LYS A 84 -18.77 -4.63 5.27
CA LYS A 84 -19.11 -4.99 3.89
C LYS A 84 -18.65 -3.91 2.90
N ALA A 85 -18.51 -4.26 1.62
CA ALA A 85 -18.05 -3.36 0.56
C ALA A 85 -18.79 -2.02 0.55
N LYS A 86 -20.13 -2.05 0.66
CA LYS A 86 -20.99 -0.85 0.68
C LYS A 86 -20.63 0.19 1.75
N ASN A 87 -20.01 -0.24 2.84
CA ASN A 87 -19.64 0.62 3.97
C ASN A 87 -18.16 1.01 3.94
N LEU A 88 -17.34 0.41 3.08
CA LEU A 88 -15.87 0.56 3.12
C LEU A 88 -15.44 2.01 2.92
N ASN A 89 -16.03 2.72 1.95
CA ASN A 89 -15.70 4.13 1.70
C ASN A 89 -16.01 5.01 2.94
N LYS A 90 -17.22 4.87 3.50
CA LYS A 90 -17.62 5.52 4.75
C LYS A 90 -16.67 5.21 5.90
N TRP A 91 -16.21 3.96 6.02
CA TRP A 91 -15.29 3.54 7.07
C TRP A 91 -13.90 4.16 6.91
N ILE A 92 -13.32 4.11 5.71
CA ILE A 92 -12.02 4.74 5.43
C ILE A 92 -12.07 6.24 5.68
N PHE A 93 -13.16 6.91 5.28
CA PHE A 93 -13.39 8.31 5.60
C PHE A 93 -13.44 8.54 7.12
N GLY A 94 -14.25 7.75 7.83
CA GLY A 94 -14.40 7.82 9.29
C GLY A 94 -13.07 7.61 10.01
N MET A 95 -12.24 6.67 9.57
CA MET A 95 -10.91 6.41 10.14
C MET A 95 -9.98 7.61 10.00
N ASN A 96 -9.90 8.20 8.81
CA ASN A 96 -9.07 9.39 8.60
C ASN A 96 -9.60 10.60 9.40
N ARG A 97 -10.92 10.77 9.47
CA ARG A 97 -11.56 11.82 10.30
C ARG A 97 -11.23 11.62 11.78
N ALA A 98 -11.43 10.42 12.31
CA ALA A 98 -11.14 10.09 13.70
C ALA A 98 -9.67 10.35 14.04
N PHE A 99 -8.74 9.90 13.19
CA PHE A 99 -7.31 10.15 13.39
C PHE A 99 -7.00 11.65 13.42
N ASN A 100 -7.59 12.44 12.53
CA ASN A 100 -7.39 13.89 12.50
C ASN A 100 -7.95 14.59 13.75
N ILE A 101 -9.11 14.16 14.26
CA ILE A 101 -9.67 14.67 15.51
C ILE A 101 -8.72 14.39 16.67
N ILE A 102 -8.25 13.16 16.80
CA ILE A 102 -7.30 12.73 17.85
C ILE A 102 -6.00 13.55 17.76
N LYS A 103 -5.40 13.61 16.57
CA LYS A 103 -4.18 14.38 16.30
C LYS A 103 -4.33 15.84 16.73
N ASN A 104 -5.43 16.48 16.32
CA ASN A 104 -5.67 17.89 16.64
C ASN A 104 -5.94 18.10 18.13
N ARG A 105 -6.65 17.19 18.79
CA ARG A 105 -6.91 17.22 20.23
C ARG A 105 -5.59 17.12 21.02
N CYS A 106 -4.75 16.14 20.72
CA CYS A 106 -3.45 15.98 21.37
C CYS A 106 -2.53 17.17 21.09
N LYS A 107 -2.51 17.69 19.85
CA LYS A 107 -1.76 18.92 19.52
C LYS A 107 -2.18 20.10 20.39
N LYS A 108 -3.49 20.35 20.54
CA LYS A 108 -4.00 21.45 21.37
C LYS A 108 -3.66 21.29 22.86
N ARG A 109 -3.69 20.07 23.39
CA ARG A 109 -3.28 19.79 24.79
C ARG A 109 -1.79 20.05 25.00
N TYR A 110 -0.96 19.58 24.07
CA TYR A 110 0.48 19.85 24.09
C TYR A 110 0.80 21.35 24.04
N GLN A 111 0.13 22.11 23.16
CA GLN A 111 0.29 23.57 23.08
C GLN A 111 -0.10 24.32 24.37
N ARG A 112 -0.92 23.71 25.23
CA ARG A 112 -1.30 24.24 26.54
C ARG A 112 -0.43 23.72 27.68
N GLY A 113 0.58 22.91 27.40
CA GLY A 113 1.43 22.27 28.40
C GLY A 113 0.76 21.13 29.19
N THR A 114 -0.42 20.66 28.78
CA THR A 114 -1.23 19.68 29.54
C THR A 114 -1.29 18.28 28.90
N GLY A 115 -0.50 18.03 27.86
CA GLY A 115 -0.52 16.73 27.18
C GLY A 115 0.67 16.49 26.27
N ILE A 116 0.66 15.34 25.62
CA ILE A 116 1.78 14.86 24.79
C ILE A 116 1.46 15.10 23.32
N GLN A 117 2.45 15.60 22.56
CA GLN A 117 2.34 15.71 21.11
C GLN A 117 2.41 14.33 20.47
N LEU A 118 1.47 14.01 19.59
CA LEU A 118 1.56 12.81 18.77
C LEU A 118 2.59 13.03 17.67
N ILE A 119 3.59 12.15 17.62
CA ILE A 119 4.69 12.14 16.64
C ILE A 119 4.79 10.74 16.05
N GLY A 120 4.90 10.66 14.72
CA GLY A 120 5.03 9.37 14.05
C GLY A 120 4.77 9.41 12.55
N VAL A 121 4.87 8.25 11.92
CA VAL A 121 4.43 8.00 10.54
C VAL A 121 3.27 7.02 10.55
N LYS A 122 2.32 7.16 9.62
CA LYS A 122 1.23 6.22 9.46
C LYS A 122 1.01 5.85 8.00
N SER A 123 0.49 4.65 7.79
CA SER A 123 -0.01 4.15 6.52
C SER A 123 -1.41 3.57 6.67
N LEU A 124 -2.27 3.78 5.68
CA LEU A 124 -3.58 3.15 5.56
C LEU A 124 -3.49 1.87 4.72
N GLU A 125 -3.88 0.74 5.31
CA GLU A 125 -3.99 -0.56 4.64
C GLU A 125 -5.44 -1.08 4.75
N CYS A 126 -5.85 -1.94 3.83
CA CYS A 126 -7.11 -2.67 3.95
C CYS A 126 -6.92 -4.13 3.57
N ASN A 127 -7.44 -5.04 4.40
CA ASN A 127 -7.44 -6.48 4.14
C ASN A 127 -8.85 -6.95 3.79
N PHE A 128 -8.96 -7.85 2.82
CA PHE A 128 -10.21 -8.56 2.51
C PHE A 128 -10.22 -9.93 3.19
N ASN A 129 -11.34 -10.28 3.80
CA ASN A 129 -11.60 -11.62 4.30
C ASN A 129 -12.62 -12.28 3.36
N PRO A 130 -12.24 -13.31 2.58
CA PRO A 130 -13.11 -13.94 1.60
C PRO A 130 -14.25 -14.75 2.25
N GLN A 131 -13.98 -15.45 3.35
CA GLN A 131 -14.99 -16.25 4.06
C GLN A 131 -16.14 -15.37 4.58
N ARG A 132 -15.80 -14.24 5.21
CA ARG A 132 -16.78 -13.31 5.79
C ARG A 132 -17.27 -12.27 4.81
N LYS A 133 -16.64 -12.16 3.64
CA LYS A 133 -16.88 -11.11 2.63
C LYS A 133 -16.83 -9.72 3.28
N THR A 134 -15.77 -9.46 4.05
CA THR A 134 -15.60 -8.21 4.82
C THR A 134 -14.24 -7.61 4.59
N TYR A 135 -14.18 -6.29 4.69
CA TYR A 135 -12.99 -5.47 4.51
C TYR A 135 -12.60 -4.88 5.87
N ASN A 136 -11.32 -4.96 6.19
CA ASN A 136 -10.75 -4.43 7.42
C ASN A 136 -9.71 -3.35 7.10
N PRO A 137 -10.13 -2.07 6.97
CA PRO A 137 -9.19 -0.96 6.91
C PRO A 137 -8.54 -0.74 8.28
N HIS A 138 -7.24 -0.51 8.29
CA HIS A 138 -6.44 -0.30 9.48
C HIS A 138 -5.27 0.64 9.21
N PHE A 139 -4.77 1.27 10.25
CA PHE A 139 -3.53 2.05 10.20
C PHE A 139 -2.38 1.23 10.76
N HIS A 140 -1.27 1.19 10.04
CA HIS A 140 0.03 0.85 10.58
C HIS A 140 0.78 2.13 10.90
N ILE A 141 1.32 2.23 12.11
CA ILE A 141 1.90 3.46 12.65
C ILE A 141 3.22 3.12 13.34
N ILE A 142 4.26 3.92 13.11
CA ILE A 142 5.48 3.89 13.92
C ILE A 142 5.57 5.19 14.70
N VAL A 143 5.80 5.07 16.00
CA VAL A 143 5.93 6.18 16.96
C VAL A 143 7.22 6.04 17.76
N PRO A 144 7.78 7.13 18.32
CA PRO A 144 9.12 7.10 18.89
C PRO A 144 9.23 6.38 20.24
N ASN A 145 8.11 6.16 20.95
CA ASN A 145 8.12 5.51 22.25
C ASN A 145 6.75 4.91 22.64
N LYS A 146 6.76 4.08 23.69
CA LYS A 146 5.59 3.38 24.22
C LYS A 146 4.48 4.32 24.69
N VAL A 147 4.85 5.44 25.31
CA VAL A 147 3.88 6.41 25.87
C VAL A 147 2.97 6.97 24.77
N ILE A 148 3.55 7.33 23.62
CA ILE A 148 2.77 7.80 22.46
C ILE A 148 1.94 6.65 21.86
N ALA A 149 2.47 5.42 21.83
CA ALA A 149 1.73 4.25 21.35
C ALA A 149 0.46 3.98 22.18
N ASP A 150 0.60 3.97 23.50
CA ASP A 150 -0.51 3.75 24.43
C ASP A 150 -1.53 4.90 24.37
N LEU A 151 -1.06 6.15 24.26
CA LEU A 151 -1.92 7.31 24.07
C LEU A 151 -2.75 7.21 22.77
N LEU A 152 -2.14 6.82 21.66
CA LEU A 152 -2.84 6.60 20.39
C LEU A 152 -3.92 5.54 20.52
N LYS A 153 -3.61 4.40 21.12
CA LYS A 153 -4.57 3.32 21.36
C LYS A 153 -5.75 3.79 22.21
N LYS A 154 -5.47 4.49 23.32
CA LYS A 154 -6.49 5.05 24.21
C LYS A 154 -7.40 6.03 23.48
N GLU A 155 -6.84 7.05 22.82
CA GLU A 155 -7.61 8.07 22.10
C GLU A 155 -8.39 7.49 20.92
N TRP A 156 -7.84 6.49 20.22
CA TRP A 156 -8.55 5.78 19.15
C TRP A 156 -9.80 5.08 19.66
N MET A 157 -9.68 4.34 20.76
CA MET A 157 -10.82 3.68 21.38
C MET A 157 -11.86 4.68 21.89
N LEU A 158 -11.42 5.73 22.59
CA LEU A 158 -12.31 6.79 23.07
C LEU A 158 -13.03 7.47 21.92
N GLN A 159 -12.38 7.71 20.78
CA GLN A 159 -12.98 8.38 19.64
C GLN A 159 -14.00 7.52 18.89
N TRP A 160 -13.77 6.21 18.82
CA TRP A 160 -14.66 5.30 18.09
C TRP A 160 -15.82 4.77 18.91
N ASN A 161 -15.70 4.68 20.23
CA ASN A 161 -16.73 4.12 21.10
C ASN A 161 -17.56 5.20 21.85
N GLN A 162 -17.63 6.42 21.30
CA GLN A 162 -18.28 7.56 21.98
C GLN A 162 -19.78 7.39 22.20
N THR A 163 -20.46 6.62 21.35
CA THR A 163 -21.93 6.52 21.33
C THR A 163 -22.45 5.28 22.06
N GLY A 164 -21.65 4.68 22.96
CA GLY A 164 -21.97 3.41 23.63
C GLY A 164 -21.86 2.16 22.74
N VAL A 165 -21.84 2.32 21.42
CA VAL A 165 -21.59 1.22 20.46
C VAL A 165 -20.10 0.94 20.39
N ILE A 166 -19.71 -0.31 20.66
CA ILE A 166 -18.31 -0.75 20.59
C ILE A 166 -17.94 -1.01 19.12
N TYR A 167 -17.14 -0.12 18.52
CA TYR A 167 -16.57 -0.27 17.18
C TYR A 167 -15.14 -0.80 17.19
N THR A 168 -14.46 -0.70 18.32
CA THR A 168 -13.08 -1.17 18.49
C THR A 168 -12.83 -1.62 19.93
N SER A 169 -11.87 -2.51 20.15
CA SER A 169 -11.54 -3.07 21.46
C SER A 169 -10.04 -3.04 21.74
N PRO A 170 -9.60 -3.10 23.02
CA PRO A 170 -8.19 -3.17 23.37
C PRO A 170 -7.44 -4.32 22.69
N LYS A 171 -8.09 -5.48 22.57
CA LYS A 171 -7.53 -6.70 21.96
C LYS A 171 -7.35 -6.58 20.45
N ALA A 172 -8.13 -5.70 19.81
CA ALA A 172 -8.00 -5.45 18.37
C ALA A 172 -6.83 -4.51 18.03
N GLN A 173 -6.33 -3.72 19.00
CA GLN A 173 -5.22 -2.79 18.77
C GLN A 173 -3.92 -3.43 19.18
N HIS A 174 -3.04 -3.62 18.20
CA HIS A 174 -1.73 -4.24 18.41
C HIS A 174 -0.66 -3.18 18.66
N ILE A 175 0.16 -3.36 19.68
CA ILE A 175 1.33 -2.54 19.99
C ILE A 175 2.49 -3.50 20.22
N ARG A 176 3.62 -3.24 19.57
CA ARG A 176 4.89 -3.93 19.84
C ARG A 176 6.06 -2.98 19.65
N GLU A 177 7.18 -3.33 20.26
CA GLU A 177 8.45 -2.68 19.98
C GLU A 177 8.91 -2.95 18.54
N VAL A 178 9.63 -2.01 17.95
CA VAL A 178 10.27 -2.14 16.64
C VAL A 178 11.66 -2.71 16.86
N GLU A 179 11.83 -4.00 16.55
CA GLU A 179 13.12 -4.69 16.64
C GLU A 179 13.97 -4.47 15.41
N ASN A 180 13.33 -4.34 14.24
CA ASN A 180 13.99 -4.11 12.96
C ASN A 180 13.22 -3.03 12.22
N LEU A 181 13.80 -1.83 12.22
CA LEU A 181 13.16 -0.64 11.65
C LEU A 181 12.92 -0.77 10.14
N GLU A 182 13.83 -1.38 9.39
CA GLU A 182 13.66 -1.56 7.95
C GLU A 182 12.48 -2.50 7.64
N ARG A 183 12.45 -3.67 8.29
CA ARG A 183 11.35 -4.63 8.20
C ARG A 183 10.02 -3.98 8.55
N ASP A 184 9.99 -3.22 9.64
CA ASP A 184 8.76 -2.62 10.16
C ASP A 184 8.32 -1.40 9.33
N LEU A 185 9.26 -0.70 8.68
CA LEU A 185 8.94 0.30 7.67
C LEU A 185 8.39 -0.34 6.39
N ILE A 186 8.95 -1.45 5.92
CA ILE A 186 8.40 -2.22 4.81
C ILE A 186 6.97 -2.69 5.15
N GLU A 187 6.76 -3.16 6.38
CA GLU A 187 5.45 -3.55 6.87
C GLU A 187 4.48 -2.36 6.95
N THR A 188 4.94 -1.21 7.45
CA THR A 188 4.14 0.01 7.52
C THR A 188 3.77 0.50 6.12
N ILE A 189 4.69 0.46 5.16
CA ILE A 189 4.53 1.01 3.81
C ILE A 189 4.01 -0.06 2.84
N LYS A 190 2.91 -0.71 3.21
CA LYS A 190 2.10 -1.55 2.30
C LYS A 190 1.09 -0.65 1.59
N TYR A 191 1.18 -0.52 0.27
CA TYR A 191 0.25 0.30 -0.50
C TYR A 191 -1.09 -0.39 -0.69
N GLY A 192 -2.01 -0.12 0.23
CA GLY A 192 -3.45 -0.17 0.03
C GLY A 192 -4.11 -1.53 0.19
N SER A 193 -3.49 -2.64 -0.22
CA SER A 193 -4.09 -3.97 -0.07
C SER A 193 -3.04 -5.08 0.02
N LYS A 194 -3.28 -6.08 0.87
CA LYS A 194 -2.70 -7.41 0.66
C LYS A 194 -3.38 -8.01 -0.57
N ILE A 195 -2.71 -7.86 -1.72
CA ILE A 195 -3.16 -8.38 -3.03
C ILE A 195 -3.42 -9.89 -2.96
N PHE A 196 -2.69 -10.58 -2.08
CA PHE A 196 -2.89 -11.98 -1.75
C PHE A 196 -3.64 -12.10 -0.44
N THR A 197 -4.79 -12.78 -0.49
CA THR A 197 -5.40 -13.31 0.73
C THR A 197 -5.08 -14.79 0.78
N GLU A 198 -4.28 -15.20 1.76
CA GLU A 198 -4.28 -16.59 2.18
C GLU A 198 -5.72 -16.92 2.59
N ALA A 199 -6.33 -17.92 1.96
CA ALA A 199 -7.72 -18.30 2.26
C ALA A 199 -7.89 -18.76 3.72
N ASP A 200 -6.78 -19.06 4.43
CA ASP A 200 -6.75 -19.43 5.83
C ASP A 200 -5.55 -18.81 6.59
N LEU A 201 -5.76 -17.64 7.21
CA LEU A 201 -4.83 -17.03 8.18
C LEU A 201 -4.53 -17.92 9.43
N LYS A 202 -5.20 -19.07 9.57
CA LYS A 202 -5.13 -19.95 10.75
C LYS A 202 -4.40 -21.28 10.54
N LYS A 203 -3.95 -21.63 9.32
CA LYS A 203 -3.29 -22.91 9.06
C LYS A 203 -1.87 -22.72 8.54
N LYS A 204 -0.97 -22.20 9.39
CA LYS A 204 0.49 -22.23 9.18
C LYS A 204 1.10 -23.65 9.16
N GLY A 205 0.33 -24.70 8.90
CA GLY A 205 0.85 -26.08 9.01
C GLY A 205 0.05 -27.23 8.39
N LYS A 206 -1.10 -27.02 7.72
CA LYS A 206 -1.80 -28.14 7.04
C LYS A 206 -2.44 -27.67 5.73
N LYS A 207 -1.91 -28.19 4.61
CA LYS A 207 -2.22 -27.92 3.19
C LYS A 207 -2.42 -26.42 2.89
N ALA A 208 -1.38 -25.78 2.40
CA ALA A 208 -1.46 -24.42 1.86
C ALA A 208 -2.58 -24.40 0.81
N THR A 209 -3.69 -23.74 1.12
CA THR A 209 -4.71 -23.44 0.13
C THR A 209 -4.07 -22.60 -0.97
N THR A 210 -4.35 -22.93 -2.23
CA THR A 210 -3.81 -22.18 -3.37
C THR A 210 -4.12 -20.70 -3.19
N PRO A 211 -3.12 -19.80 -3.25
CA PRO A 211 -3.33 -18.38 -3.05
C PRO A 211 -4.26 -17.85 -4.14
N LEU A 212 -5.34 -17.14 -3.75
CA LEU A 212 -6.28 -16.52 -4.67
C LEU A 212 -6.09 -15.00 -4.71
N ILE A 213 -6.25 -14.43 -5.90
CA ILE A 213 -6.29 -12.99 -6.14
C ILE A 213 -7.75 -12.58 -6.31
N TYR A 214 -8.31 -11.89 -5.33
CA TYR A 214 -9.69 -11.38 -5.38
C TYR A 214 -9.73 -10.01 -6.06
N ALA A 215 -9.82 -10.01 -7.39
CA ALA A 215 -9.73 -8.80 -8.20
C ALA A 215 -10.84 -7.78 -7.88
N LEU A 216 -12.08 -8.23 -7.69
CA LEU A 216 -13.19 -7.36 -7.32
C LEU A 216 -13.00 -6.73 -5.94
N ALA A 217 -12.53 -7.51 -4.97
CA ALA A 217 -12.24 -6.99 -3.64
C ALA A 217 -11.11 -5.95 -3.68
N LEU A 218 -10.09 -6.19 -4.49
CA LEU A 218 -9.03 -5.23 -4.75
C LEU A 218 -9.58 -3.93 -5.36
N ASP A 219 -10.43 -4.00 -6.40
CA ASP A 219 -11.08 -2.82 -6.99
C ASP A 219 -11.88 -2.02 -5.95
N ASN A 220 -12.65 -2.70 -5.10
CA ASN A 220 -13.42 -2.05 -4.03
C ASN A 220 -12.50 -1.30 -3.04
N ILE A 221 -11.35 -1.89 -2.68
CA ILE A 221 -10.35 -1.24 -1.82
C ILE A 221 -9.74 -0.02 -2.51
N LEU A 222 -9.31 -0.17 -3.77
CA LEU A 222 -8.68 0.90 -4.55
C LEU A 222 -9.64 2.08 -4.75
N CYS A 223 -10.92 1.79 -5.04
CA CYS A 223 -11.99 2.78 -5.13
C CYS A 223 -12.18 3.53 -3.81
N ALA A 224 -12.29 2.81 -2.69
CA ALA A 224 -12.47 3.43 -1.37
C ALA A 224 -11.26 4.25 -0.90
N MET A 225 -10.06 3.93 -1.40
CA MET A 225 -8.83 4.67 -1.14
C MET A 225 -8.55 5.81 -2.13
N LYS A 226 -9.33 5.95 -3.22
CA LYS A 226 -9.15 7.00 -4.22
C LYS A 226 -9.18 8.38 -3.56
N GLY A 227 -8.21 9.22 -3.90
CA GLY A 227 -8.07 10.58 -3.35
C GLY A 227 -7.63 10.66 -1.88
N LYS A 228 -7.39 9.54 -1.18
CA LYS A 228 -6.91 9.54 0.22
C LYS A 228 -5.39 9.48 0.28
N ARG A 229 -4.79 10.12 1.27
CA ARG A 229 -3.34 10.00 1.51
C ARG A 229 -3.09 8.68 2.24
N ILE A 230 -2.38 7.76 1.60
CA ILE A 230 -2.08 6.43 2.16
C ILE A 230 -1.04 6.55 3.26
N PHE A 231 0.11 7.14 2.94
CA PHE A 231 1.21 7.33 3.88
C PHE A 231 1.36 8.79 4.27
N GLU A 232 1.51 9.09 5.55
CA GLU A 232 1.83 10.43 6.03
C GLU A 232 2.59 10.46 7.36
N ARG A 233 3.37 11.52 7.55
CA ARG A 233 3.96 11.89 8.84
C ARG A 233 3.02 12.78 9.65
N PHE A 234 3.16 12.76 10.97
CA PHE A 234 2.49 13.67 11.89
C PHE A 234 3.43 14.04 13.04
N GLY A 235 3.30 15.27 13.55
CA GLY A 235 4.05 15.74 14.72
C GLY A 235 5.49 16.19 14.49
N PHE A 236 6.10 15.89 13.34
CA PHE A 236 7.46 16.32 12.99
C PHE A 236 7.59 16.66 11.51
N ASN A 237 8.60 17.45 11.15
CA ASN A 237 9.01 17.72 9.76
C ASN A 237 10.33 17.01 9.46
N LEU A 238 10.54 16.62 8.20
CA LEU A 238 11.84 16.11 7.76
C LEU A 238 12.81 17.28 7.50
N PRO A 239 14.13 17.07 7.66
CA PRO A 239 15.14 18.04 7.25
C PRO A 239 14.96 18.46 5.78
N LYS A 240 15.32 19.71 5.48
CA LYS A 240 15.29 20.21 4.10
C LYS A 240 16.44 19.55 3.31
N THR A 241 16.10 18.69 2.35
CA THR A 241 17.06 18.16 1.38
C THR A 241 17.10 19.04 0.13
N SER A 242 18.30 19.40 -0.34
CA SER A 242 18.48 20.05 -1.64
C SER A 242 18.06 19.09 -2.76
N LYS A 243 17.13 19.52 -3.62
CA LYS A 243 16.73 18.72 -4.78
C LYS A 243 17.83 18.83 -5.83
N LYS A 244 18.48 17.72 -6.18
CA LYS A 244 19.33 17.68 -7.37
C LYS A 244 18.44 17.89 -8.59
N LYS A 245 18.80 18.85 -9.47
CA LYS A 245 18.11 19.02 -10.75
C LYS A 245 18.42 17.80 -11.64
N PRO A 246 17.43 17.20 -12.30
CA PRO A 246 17.70 16.14 -13.27
C PRO A 246 18.50 16.75 -14.43
N ILE A 247 19.63 16.15 -14.77
CA ILE A 247 20.40 16.49 -15.96
C ILE A 247 19.63 15.87 -17.14
N LYS A 248 19.26 16.71 -18.12
CA LYS A 248 18.67 16.25 -19.38
C LYS A 248 19.80 16.08 -20.38
N GLN A 249 19.87 14.92 -21.02
CA GLN A 249 20.83 14.62 -22.08
C GLN A 249 20.05 14.05 -23.26
N LEU A 250 20.36 14.54 -24.47
CA LEU A 250 19.86 13.94 -25.70
C LEU A 250 20.62 12.64 -25.95
N VAL A 251 19.87 11.57 -26.19
CA VAL A 251 20.42 10.25 -26.51
C VAL A 251 20.13 9.97 -27.98
N ILE A 252 21.17 9.66 -28.74
CA ILE A 252 21.08 9.39 -30.19
C ILE A 252 21.30 7.91 -30.49
N ASN A 253 22.23 7.26 -29.78
CA ASN A 253 22.49 5.82 -29.91
C ASN A 253 21.68 5.08 -28.86
N TYR A 254 20.60 4.42 -29.27
CA TYR A 254 19.78 3.65 -28.36
C TYR A 254 19.24 2.38 -29.00
N GLU A 255 18.94 1.39 -28.17
CA GLU A 255 18.19 0.20 -28.54
C GLU A 255 16.81 0.27 -27.89
N GLU A 256 15.77 -0.01 -28.68
CA GLU A 256 14.40 -0.03 -28.21
C GLU A 256 13.94 -1.47 -27.94
N PHE A 257 13.26 -1.65 -26.81
CA PHE A 257 12.68 -2.92 -26.42
C PHE A 257 11.20 -2.79 -26.10
N ILE A 258 10.41 -3.77 -26.55
CA ILE A 258 8.96 -3.83 -26.33
C ILE A 258 8.63 -5.10 -25.54
N PHE A 259 7.89 -4.95 -24.45
CA PHE A 259 7.41 -6.07 -23.65
C PHE A 259 6.33 -6.84 -24.40
N THR A 260 6.44 -8.17 -24.43
CA THR A 260 5.40 -9.05 -24.96
C THR A 260 5.01 -10.10 -23.91
N SER A 261 3.72 -10.39 -23.79
CA SER A 261 3.21 -11.40 -22.87
C SER A 261 3.71 -12.79 -23.21
N ASP A 262 3.86 -13.09 -24.50
CA ASP A 262 4.18 -14.43 -25.00
C ASP A 262 5.62 -14.81 -24.68
N ALA A 263 6.55 -13.85 -24.74
CA ALA A 263 7.94 -14.06 -24.32
C ALA A 263 8.15 -13.84 -22.82
N THR A 264 7.18 -13.24 -22.12
CA THR A 264 7.30 -12.80 -20.71
C THR A 264 8.50 -11.88 -20.45
N ASP A 265 8.99 -11.20 -21.48
CA ASP A 265 10.20 -10.38 -21.47
C ASP A 265 10.07 -9.23 -22.49
N TRP A 266 11.05 -8.35 -22.50
CA TRP A 266 11.21 -7.32 -23.52
C TRP A 266 12.04 -7.83 -24.69
N ILE A 267 11.56 -7.60 -25.90
CA ILE A 267 12.22 -7.99 -27.15
C ILE A 267 12.79 -6.76 -27.82
N SER A 268 14.06 -6.80 -28.20
CA SER A 268 14.71 -5.75 -28.99
C SER A 268 14.02 -5.62 -30.35
N THR A 269 13.63 -4.40 -30.71
CA THR A 269 13.01 -4.12 -32.02
C THR A 269 14.01 -4.23 -33.17
N THR A 270 15.32 -4.20 -32.89
CA THR A 270 16.38 -4.27 -33.89
C THR A 270 16.95 -5.69 -34.01
N THR A 271 17.22 -6.36 -32.89
CA THR A 271 17.94 -7.65 -32.89
C THR A 271 17.05 -8.86 -32.62
N GLY A 272 15.82 -8.65 -32.15
CA GLY A 272 14.93 -9.73 -31.70
C GLY A 272 15.39 -10.43 -30.41
N LYS A 273 16.48 -9.96 -29.78
CA LYS A 273 16.99 -10.55 -28.54
C LYS A 273 16.14 -10.17 -27.34
N LEU A 274 16.09 -11.09 -26.38
CA LEU A 274 15.46 -10.88 -25.08
C LEU A 274 16.34 -10.00 -24.18
N LEU A 275 15.71 -9.09 -23.44
CA LEU A 275 16.42 -8.17 -22.56
C LEU A 275 16.96 -8.86 -21.29
N THR A 276 16.17 -9.75 -20.67
CA THR A 276 16.52 -10.35 -19.37
C THR A 276 16.74 -11.85 -19.45
N GLY A 277 16.16 -12.53 -20.45
CA GLY A 277 16.11 -13.98 -20.50
C GLY A 277 15.23 -14.59 -19.40
N TYR A 278 14.32 -13.79 -18.83
CA TYR A 278 13.45 -14.23 -17.75
C TYR A 278 12.51 -15.35 -18.25
N THR A 279 12.38 -16.41 -17.46
CA THR A 279 11.41 -17.48 -17.69
C THR A 279 10.40 -17.49 -16.56
N GLN A 280 9.12 -17.31 -16.89
CA GLN A 280 8.05 -17.33 -15.90
C GLN A 280 7.94 -18.70 -15.22
N THR A 281 7.90 -18.71 -13.88
CA THR A 281 7.75 -19.95 -13.12
C THR A 281 6.34 -20.52 -13.26
N SER A 282 6.21 -21.86 -13.17
CA SER A 282 4.91 -22.54 -13.24
C SER A 282 3.94 -22.08 -12.15
N GLN A 283 4.46 -21.76 -10.96
CA GLN A 283 3.65 -21.24 -9.86
C GLN A 283 3.08 -19.85 -10.17
N LEU A 284 3.87 -18.97 -10.79
CA LEU A 284 3.40 -17.64 -11.18
C LEU A 284 2.40 -17.73 -12.36
N ASN A 285 2.65 -18.62 -13.31
CA ASN A 285 1.72 -18.87 -14.42
C ASN A 285 0.35 -19.34 -13.87
N HIS A 286 0.34 -20.37 -13.03
CA HIS A 286 -0.87 -20.87 -12.38
C HIS A 286 -1.60 -19.78 -11.59
N LEU A 287 -0.88 -18.95 -10.86
CA LEU A 287 -1.46 -17.85 -10.09
C LEU A 287 -2.14 -16.78 -10.98
N LEU A 288 -1.54 -16.46 -12.13
CA LEU A 288 -2.05 -15.40 -13.01
C LEU A 288 -3.19 -15.86 -13.92
N ASN A 289 -3.25 -17.16 -14.24
CA ASN A 289 -4.23 -17.71 -15.18
C ASN A 289 -5.38 -18.44 -14.48
N GLU A 290 -5.11 -19.16 -13.37
CA GLU A 290 -6.11 -20.04 -12.72
C GLU A 290 -6.61 -19.51 -11.37
N CYS A 291 -5.90 -18.57 -10.74
CA CYS A 291 -6.16 -18.18 -9.36
C CYS A 291 -6.76 -16.78 -9.19
N ILE A 292 -7.31 -16.20 -10.26
CA ILE A 292 -7.96 -14.88 -10.20
C ILE A 292 -9.46 -15.05 -10.02
N ASN A 293 -9.95 -14.68 -8.83
CA ASN A 293 -11.37 -14.61 -8.56
C ASN A 293 -11.91 -13.22 -8.94
N THR A 294 -12.83 -13.21 -9.91
CA THR A 294 -13.56 -12.02 -10.37
C THR A 294 -15.01 -11.98 -9.87
N GLU A 295 -15.45 -13.02 -9.16
CA GLU A 295 -16.83 -13.18 -8.71
C GLU A 295 -17.26 -12.10 -7.70
N THR A 296 -18.56 -11.81 -7.74
CA THR A 296 -19.24 -10.82 -6.91
C THR A 296 -19.49 -11.31 -5.50
N TYR A 297 -18.94 -10.60 -4.50
CA TYR A 297 -19.17 -10.86 -3.07
C TYR A 297 -19.52 -9.59 -2.28
#